data_AF-A0A848NGR1-F1
#
_entry.id   AF-A0A848NGR1-F1
#
_cell.length_a   1.000
_cell.length_b   1.000
_cell.length_c   1.000
_cell.angle_alpha   90.00
_cell.angle_beta   90.00
_cell.angle_gamma   90.00
#
_symmetry.space_group_name_H-M   'P 1'
#
loop_
_entity.id
_entity.type
_entity.pdbx_description
1 polymer ?
#
loop_
_entity_poly.entity_id
_entity_poly.type
_entity_poly.pdbx_seq_one_letter_code
_entity_poly.pdbx_strand_id
1 'polypeptide(L)'
;AAAGIALTGLACRGLMAAGAAANANWIALGALALLLSALAWPGLKRPGPARHLAAAPAPGRLPPGIGRLALHYGVFGAGYIIPATFLPAMAREIIPDPAVFGWAWPLFGLAAALSCLVAPRVAQARDDKTVWRGAQALMALGMLAVALWHDIAAIIVAALLVGGTFMVITQSGMLVAQRLAGNAAPRAAAVMTSAFAAGQIVGPLLASAAARWGATLPQVLAAGAALLALSAWRLGKISTTGGNAGHNAIGSREPSH
;
A
#
# COMPACT_ATOMS: atom_id res chain seq x y z
N ALA A 1 -11.07 0.88 5.95
CA ALA A 1 -10.59 1.18 4.59
C ALA A 1 -11.00 0.07 3.64
N ALA A 2 -10.47 -1.14 3.80
CA ALA A 2 -10.54 -2.05 2.69
C ALA A 2 -11.81 -2.92 2.62
N ALA A 3 -12.44 -3.29 3.74
CA ALA A 3 -13.82 -3.82 3.76
C ALA A 3 -14.82 -2.92 3.03
N GLY A 4 -14.56 -1.60 3.00
CA GLY A 4 -15.31 -0.66 2.18
C GLY A 4 -15.12 -0.89 0.69
N ILE A 5 -13.92 -1.25 0.22
CA ILE A 5 -13.63 -1.48 -1.20
C ILE A 5 -14.25 -2.82 -1.67
N ALA A 6 -14.24 -3.86 -0.83
CA ALA A 6 -14.98 -5.13 -1.08
C ALA A 6 -16.48 -4.90 -1.29
N LEU A 7 -17.10 -4.21 -0.34
CA LEU A 7 -18.55 -3.96 -0.34
C LEU A 7 -18.94 -3.05 -1.51
N THR A 8 -18.14 -2.02 -1.78
CA THR A 8 -18.29 -1.14 -2.96
C THR A 8 -18.22 -1.97 -4.24
N GLY A 9 -17.27 -2.90 -4.35
CA GLY A 9 -17.15 -3.82 -5.48
C GLY A 9 -18.38 -4.73 -5.70
N LEU A 10 -18.87 -5.36 -4.63
CA LEU A 10 -20.03 -6.23 -4.66
C LEU A 10 -21.32 -5.48 -5.01
N ALA A 11 -21.48 -4.25 -4.51
CA ALA A 11 -22.62 -3.41 -4.83
C ALA A 11 -22.60 -2.92 -6.29
N CYS A 12 -21.43 -2.49 -6.80
CA CYS A 12 -21.26 -2.17 -8.23
C CYS A 12 -21.70 -3.31 -9.14
N ARG A 13 -21.39 -4.55 -8.75
CA ARG A 13 -21.74 -5.76 -9.50
C ARG A 13 -23.23 -6.06 -9.47
N GLY A 14 -23.88 -5.92 -8.31
CA GLY A 14 -25.32 -6.09 -8.19
C GLY A 14 -26.11 -5.11 -9.06
N LEU A 15 -25.61 -3.89 -9.23
CA LEU A 15 -26.28 -2.86 -10.03
C LEU A 15 -25.97 -2.96 -11.53
N MET A 16 -24.74 -3.33 -11.91
CA MET A 16 -24.44 -3.63 -13.33
C MET A 16 -25.22 -4.85 -13.83
N ALA A 17 -25.43 -5.88 -12.99
CA ALA A 17 -26.26 -7.04 -13.32
C ALA A 17 -27.76 -6.68 -13.49
N ALA A 18 -28.21 -5.54 -12.96
CA ALA A 18 -29.56 -5.03 -13.09
C ALA A 18 -29.73 -4.05 -14.28
N GLY A 19 -28.71 -3.86 -15.12
CA GLY A 19 -28.75 -2.91 -16.24
C GLY A 19 -28.72 -1.44 -15.82
N ALA A 20 -28.29 -1.15 -14.59
CA ALA A 20 -28.37 0.18 -14.02
C ALA A 20 -27.35 1.14 -14.67
N ALA A 21 -27.84 2.27 -15.15
CA ALA A 21 -27.01 3.34 -15.68
C ALA A 21 -25.99 3.83 -14.62
N ALA A 22 -24.85 4.38 -15.07
CA ALA A 22 -23.71 4.71 -14.22
C ALA A 22 -24.06 5.59 -13.00
N ASN A 23 -25.10 6.42 -13.10
CA ASN A 23 -25.66 7.22 -12.01
C ASN A 23 -26.21 6.38 -10.84
N ALA A 24 -26.92 5.30 -11.12
CA ALA A 24 -27.47 4.41 -10.10
C ALA A 24 -26.37 3.61 -9.38
N ASN A 25 -25.29 3.26 -10.09
CA ASN A 25 -24.09 2.69 -9.48
C ASN A 25 -23.48 3.65 -8.46
N TRP A 26 -23.25 4.91 -8.85
CA TRP A 26 -22.69 5.93 -7.94
C TRP A 26 -23.56 6.19 -6.70
N ILE A 27 -24.88 6.27 -6.87
CA ILE A 27 -25.81 6.51 -5.75
C ILE A 27 -25.80 5.35 -4.76
N ALA A 28 -25.82 4.11 -5.24
CA ALA A 28 -25.81 2.95 -4.36
C ALA A 28 -24.46 2.74 -3.67
N LEU A 29 -23.34 3.04 -4.34
CA LEU A 29 -22.02 3.06 -3.69
C LEU A 29 -21.96 4.12 -2.58
N GLY A 30 -22.51 5.31 -2.84
CA GLY A 30 -22.62 6.38 -1.84
C GLY A 30 -23.49 5.97 -0.65
N ALA A 31 -24.64 5.35 -0.90
CA ALA A 31 -25.52 4.83 0.14
C ALA A 31 -24.85 3.73 0.97
N LEU A 32 -24.10 2.83 0.33
CA LEU A 32 -23.37 1.77 1.01
C LEU A 32 -22.22 2.33 1.86
N ALA A 33 -21.49 3.31 1.33
CA ALA A 33 -20.45 4.01 2.08
C ALA A 33 -21.04 4.73 3.31
N LEU A 34 -22.20 5.37 3.18
CA LEU A 34 -22.95 5.99 4.29
C LEU A 34 -23.39 4.96 5.33
N LEU A 35 -23.94 3.83 4.89
CA LEU A 35 -24.39 2.75 5.77
C LEU A 35 -23.22 2.14 6.56
N LEU A 36 -22.12 1.82 5.88
CA LEU A 36 -20.91 1.29 6.54
C LEU A 36 -20.28 2.32 7.48
N SER A 37 -20.30 3.61 7.13
CA SER A 37 -19.83 4.69 7.99
C SER A 37 -20.69 4.83 9.24
N ALA A 38 -22.03 4.74 9.09
CA ALA A 38 -22.97 4.75 10.20
C ALA A 38 -22.83 3.53 11.11
N LEU A 39 -22.57 2.34 10.55
CA LEU A 39 -22.33 1.11 11.32
C LEU A 39 -20.97 1.10 12.03
N ALA A 40 -19.95 1.76 11.48
CA ALA A 40 -18.65 1.94 12.12
C ALA A 40 -18.64 3.05 13.19
N TRP A 41 -19.59 3.99 13.11
CA TRP A 41 -19.73 5.16 13.98
C TRP A 41 -19.72 4.82 15.49
N PRO A 42 -20.40 3.77 15.98
CA PRO A 42 -20.39 3.40 17.40
C PRO A 42 -19.01 2.91 17.87
N GLY A 43 -18.22 2.29 16.98
CA GLY A 43 -16.86 1.85 17.28
C GLY A 43 -15.84 3.01 17.31
N LEU A 44 -16.08 4.06 16.52
CA LEU A 44 -15.33 5.32 16.54
C LEU A 44 -15.67 6.19 17.76
N LYS A 45 -16.90 6.09 18.27
CA LYS A 45 -17.34 6.77 19.50
C LYS A 45 -16.83 6.11 20.78
N ARG A 46 -16.33 4.87 20.73
CA ARG A 46 -15.66 4.28 21.89
C ARG A 46 -14.40 5.10 22.15
N PRO A 47 -14.26 5.72 23.33
CA PRO A 47 -13.02 6.38 23.67
C PRO A 47 -11.92 5.32 23.61
N GLY A 48 -11.05 5.42 22.60
CA GLY A 48 -9.75 4.77 22.71
C GLY A 48 -9.07 5.30 23.97
N PRO A 49 -8.19 4.53 24.63
CA PRO A 49 -7.46 5.01 25.80
C PRO A 49 -6.91 6.39 25.47
N ALA A 50 -7.33 7.40 26.26
CA ALA A 50 -7.02 8.79 25.99
C ALA A 50 -5.50 8.92 25.90
N ARG A 51 -4.98 8.98 24.67
CA ARG A 51 -3.58 9.31 24.46
C ARG A 51 -3.52 10.79 24.79
N HIS A 52 -3.05 11.10 26.00
CA HIS A 52 -2.74 12.47 26.38
C HIS A 52 -1.96 13.08 25.21
N LEU A 53 -2.59 14.02 24.50
CA LEU A 53 -1.88 14.99 23.68
C LEU A 53 -1.17 15.91 24.67
N ALA A 54 -0.14 15.38 25.33
CA ALA A 54 0.85 16.21 25.98
C ALA A 54 1.32 17.22 24.93
N ALA A 55 1.51 18.48 25.34
CA ALA A 55 2.01 19.55 24.48
C ALA A 55 3.08 18.98 23.54
N ALA A 56 2.85 19.12 22.23
CA ALA A 56 3.70 18.49 21.22
C ALA A 56 5.17 18.78 21.57
N PRO A 57 5.99 17.74 21.85
CA PRO A 57 7.39 17.96 22.14
C PRO A 57 7.98 18.78 21.00
N ALA A 58 8.89 19.71 21.31
CA ALA A 58 9.58 20.50 20.30
C ALA A 58 9.97 19.60 19.12
N PRO A 59 9.71 19.99 17.85
CA PRO A 59 9.70 19.07 16.74
C PRO A 59 11.00 18.27 16.65
N GLY A 60 10.95 17.01 17.10
CA GLY A 60 12.13 16.15 17.15
C GLY A 60 12.78 16.10 15.77
N ARG A 61 14.12 16.12 15.75
CA ARG A 61 14.86 15.89 14.50
C ARG A 61 14.48 14.52 13.97
N LEU A 62 14.20 14.44 12.66
CA LEU A 62 13.94 13.15 12.03
C LEU A 62 15.21 12.30 12.10
N PRO A 63 15.12 11.04 12.58
CA PRO A 63 16.29 10.20 12.66
C PRO A 63 16.84 9.87 11.27
N PRO A 64 18.16 9.64 11.18
CA PRO A 64 18.77 9.16 9.95
C PRO A 64 18.12 7.83 9.55
N GLY A 65 17.54 7.77 8.35
CA GLY A 65 16.83 6.59 7.84
C GLY A 65 15.42 6.87 7.35
N ILE A 66 14.72 7.88 7.90
CA ILE A 66 13.37 8.25 7.44
C ILE A 66 13.35 8.62 5.95
N GLY A 67 14.36 9.35 5.47
CA GLY A 67 14.46 9.68 4.04
C GLY A 67 14.59 8.44 3.14
N ARG A 68 15.30 7.39 3.59
CA ARG A 68 15.41 6.13 2.84
C ARG A 68 14.08 5.38 2.85
N LEU A 69 13.40 5.31 4.00
CA LEU A 69 12.06 4.70 4.08
C LEU A 69 11.06 5.44 3.18
N ALA A 70 11.10 6.78 3.20
CA ALA A 70 10.27 7.62 2.35
C ALA A 70 10.53 7.36 0.86
N LEU A 71 11.79 7.20 0.45
CA LEU A 71 12.13 6.83 -0.92
C LEU A 71 11.50 5.48 -1.32
N HIS A 72 11.65 4.44 -0.49
CA HIS A 72 11.04 3.13 -0.76
C HIS A 72 9.51 3.19 -0.81
N TYR A 73 8.91 4.02 0.03
CA TYR A 73 7.47 4.23 0.10
C TYR A 73 6.94 5.06 -1.09
N GLY A 74 7.73 6.00 -1.60
CA GLY A 74 7.46 6.71 -2.85
C GLY A 74 7.60 5.82 -4.08
N VAL A 75 8.62 4.96 -4.12
CA VAL A 75 8.76 3.92 -5.17
C VAL A 75 7.56 2.98 -5.16
N PHE A 76 7.07 2.60 -3.98
CA PHE A 76 5.81 1.86 -3.86
C PHE A 76 4.63 2.65 -4.43
N GLY A 77 4.50 3.94 -4.13
CA GLY A 77 3.50 4.82 -4.74
C GLY A 77 3.56 4.83 -6.27
N ALA A 78 4.75 4.97 -6.85
CA ALA A 78 4.94 4.94 -8.30
C ALA A 78 4.64 3.56 -8.91
N GLY A 79 5.03 2.47 -8.25
CA GLY A 79 4.79 1.11 -8.73
C GLY A 79 3.32 0.70 -8.66
N TYR A 80 2.58 1.15 -7.64
CA TYR A 80 1.18 0.80 -7.42
C TYR A 80 0.21 1.53 -8.38
N ILE A 81 0.46 2.81 -8.69
CA ILE A 81 -0.48 3.59 -9.52
C ILE A 81 -0.63 3.01 -10.92
N ILE A 82 0.45 2.51 -11.51
CA ILE A 82 0.48 1.96 -12.88
C ILE A 82 -0.54 0.80 -13.02
N PRO A 83 -0.45 -0.32 -12.27
CA PRO A 83 -1.44 -1.37 -12.37
C PRO A 83 -2.84 -0.89 -11.97
N ALA A 84 -2.96 -0.02 -10.96
CA ALA A 84 -4.26 0.49 -10.54
C ALA A 84 -5.02 1.26 -11.64
N THR A 85 -4.29 1.99 -12.50
CA THR A 85 -4.89 2.74 -13.61
C THR A 85 -5.08 1.90 -14.87
N PHE A 86 -4.21 0.93 -15.13
CA PHE A 86 -4.17 0.23 -16.41
C PHE A 86 -4.80 -1.17 -16.42
N LEU A 87 -4.92 -1.86 -15.28
CA LEU A 87 -5.59 -3.18 -15.24
C LEU A 87 -7.01 -3.16 -15.83
N PRO A 88 -7.89 -2.19 -15.49
CA PRO A 88 -9.24 -2.15 -16.06
C PRO A 88 -9.24 -1.92 -17.58
N ALA A 89 -8.30 -1.11 -18.07
CA ALA A 89 -8.13 -0.88 -19.50
C ALA A 89 -7.72 -2.16 -20.23
N MET A 90 -6.71 -2.87 -19.69
CA MET A 90 -6.28 -4.17 -20.23
C MET A 90 -7.42 -5.21 -20.21
N ALA A 91 -8.19 -5.26 -19.13
CA ALA A 91 -9.31 -6.20 -19.02
C ALA A 91 -10.36 -5.96 -20.10
N ARG A 92 -10.63 -4.70 -20.41
CA ARG A 92 -11.56 -4.29 -21.48
C ARG A 92 -11.04 -4.61 -22.88
N GLU A 93 -9.72 -4.55 -23.10
CA GLU A 93 -9.11 -4.92 -24.38
C GLU A 93 -9.21 -6.43 -24.66
N ILE A 94 -9.11 -7.27 -23.62
CA ILE A 94 -9.18 -8.74 -23.76
C ILE A 94 -10.64 -9.21 -23.89
N ILE A 95 -11.53 -8.72 -23.00
CA ILE A 95 -12.94 -9.12 -22.99
C ILE A 95 -13.80 -7.83 -22.95
N PRO A 96 -14.40 -7.43 -24.09
CA PRO A 96 -15.22 -6.21 -24.15
C PRO A 96 -16.54 -6.30 -23.36
N ASP A 97 -16.91 -7.48 -22.87
CA ASP A 97 -18.10 -7.69 -22.06
C ASP A 97 -17.97 -7.02 -20.68
N PRO A 98 -18.81 -6.00 -20.38
CA PRO A 98 -18.85 -5.33 -19.07
C PRO A 98 -19.08 -6.27 -17.89
N ALA A 99 -19.73 -7.41 -18.12
CA ALA A 99 -19.95 -8.42 -17.08
C ALA A 99 -18.65 -9.13 -16.66
N VAL A 100 -17.57 -9.04 -17.44
CA VAL A 100 -16.29 -9.71 -17.14
C VAL A 100 -15.23 -8.70 -16.73
N PHE A 101 -14.94 -7.67 -17.54
CA PHE A 101 -13.89 -6.70 -17.17
C PHE A 101 -14.28 -5.86 -15.94
N GLY A 102 -15.58 -5.67 -15.69
CA GLY A 102 -16.11 -4.97 -14.53
C GLY A 102 -15.84 -5.64 -13.18
N TRP A 103 -15.37 -6.90 -13.16
CA TRP A 103 -14.99 -7.61 -11.93
C TRP A 103 -13.60 -7.28 -11.39
N ALA A 104 -12.69 -6.76 -12.23
CA ALA A 104 -11.31 -6.50 -11.82
C ALA A 104 -11.25 -5.55 -10.60
N TRP A 105 -12.06 -4.50 -10.61
CA TRP A 105 -12.11 -3.50 -9.53
C TRP A 105 -12.75 -4.03 -8.23
N PRO A 106 -13.91 -4.72 -8.26
CA PRO A 106 -14.44 -5.43 -7.10
C PRO A 106 -13.47 -6.43 -6.47
N LEU A 107 -12.78 -7.24 -7.28
CA LEU A 107 -11.83 -8.23 -6.79
C LEU A 107 -10.61 -7.57 -6.15
N PHE A 108 -10.07 -6.53 -6.79
CA PHE A 108 -9.01 -5.70 -6.22
C PHE A 108 -9.42 -5.15 -4.84
N GLY A 109 -10.62 -4.59 -4.76
CA GLY A 109 -11.17 -4.05 -3.52
C GLY A 109 -11.40 -5.09 -2.43
N LEU A 110 -11.90 -6.25 -2.82
CA LEU A 110 -12.09 -7.39 -1.91
C LEU A 110 -10.75 -7.92 -1.39
N ALA A 111 -9.74 -8.04 -2.24
CA ALA A 111 -8.41 -8.44 -1.82
C ALA A 111 -7.82 -7.44 -0.83
N ALA A 112 -7.94 -6.14 -1.12
CA ALA A 112 -7.54 -5.10 -0.18
C ALA A 112 -8.30 -5.27 1.16
N ALA A 113 -9.61 -5.54 1.12
CA ALA A 113 -10.43 -5.72 2.31
C ALA A 113 -9.92 -6.78 3.25
N LEU A 114 -9.75 -7.95 2.66
CA LEU A 114 -9.29 -9.13 3.37
C LEU A 114 -7.87 -8.88 3.88
N SER A 115 -7.04 -8.15 3.14
CA SER A 115 -5.70 -7.84 3.60
C SER A 115 -5.66 -6.88 4.79
N CYS A 116 -6.59 -5.93 4.93
CA CYS A 116 -6.73 -5.16 6.18
C CYS A 116 -7.05 -6.03 7.40
N LEU A 117 -7.76 -7.15 7.22
CA LEU A 117 -8.10 -8.08 8.30
C LEU A 117 -6.93 -9.02 8.63
N VAL A 118 -6.15 -9.38 7.61
CA VAL A 118 -5.01 -10.31 7.74
C VAL A 118 -3.73 -9.58 8.17
N ALA A 119 -3.51 -8.33 7.74
CA ALA A 119 -2.29 -7.56 7.99
C ALA A 119 -1.94 -7.43 9.48
N PRO A 120 -2.87 -7.10 10.40
CA PRO A 120 -2.55 -7.04 11.82
C PRO A 120 -2.15 -8.40 12.41
N ARG A 121 -2.73 -9.50 11.92
CA ARG A 121 -2.41 -10.86 12.37
C ARG A 121 -1.02 -11.30 11.91
N VAL A 122 -0.67 -10.96 10.67
CA VAL A 122 0.66 -11.25 10.11
C VAL A 122 1.74 -10.37 10.77
N ALA A 123 1.42 -9.11 11.06
CA ALA A 123 2.31 -8.17 11.76
C ALA A 123 2.56 -8.53 13.24
N GLN A 124 1.64 -9.25 13.89
CA GLN A 124 1.89 -9.77 15.25
C GLN A 124 2.90 -10.94 15.24
N ALA A 125 2.98 -11.70 14.15
CA ALA A 125 3.85 -12.86 14.03
C ALA A 125 5.23 -12.54 13.43
N ARG A 126 5.41 -11.38 12.81
CA ARG A 126 6.63 -11.01 12.05
C ARG A 126 6.95 -9.52 12.19
N ASP A 127 8.23 -9.17 12.04
CA ASP A 127 8.67 -7.77 11.98
C ASP A 127 8.02 -7.01 10.80
N ASP A 128 7.51 -5.79 11.05
CA ASP A 128 6.76 -4.99 10.07
C ASP A 128 7.57 -4.73 8.79
N LYS A 129 8.88 -4.55 8.92
CA LYS A 129 9.75 -4.35 7.76
C LYS A 129 9.85 -5.61 6.90
N THR A 130 9.82 -6.78 7.50
CA THR A 130 9.79 -8.07 6.77
C THR A 130 8.45 -8.24 6.05
N VAL A 131 7.35 -7.88 6.71
CA VAL A 131 6.01 -7.88 6.12
C VAL A 131 5.93 -6.92 4.92
N TRP A 132 6.47 -5.70 5.06
CA TRP A 132 6.54 -4.73 3.96
C TRP A 132 7.30 -5.32 2.77
N ARG A 133 8.50 -5.86 2.98
CA ARG A 133 9.31 -6.46 1.91
C ARG A 133 8.59 -7.58 1.19
N GLY A 134 7.99 -8.51 1.93
CA GLY A 134 7.25 -9.64 1.37
C GLY A 134 6.05 -9.17 0.54
N ALA A 135 5.27 -8.24 1.07
CA ALA A 135 4.12 -7.68 0.36
C ALA A 135 4.53 -6.92 -0.90
N GLN A 136 5.64 -6.17 -0.88
CA GLN A 136 6.15 -5.46 -2.05
C GLN A 136 6.70 -6.41 -3.12
N ALA A 137 7.33 -7.52 -2.74
CA ALA A 137 7.74 -8.57 -3.67
C ALA A 137 6.51 -9.25 -4.31
N LEU A 138 5.47 -9.52 -3.52
CA LEU A 138 4.24 -10.13 -4.02
C LEU A 138 3.46 -9.19 -4.96
N MET A 139 3.46 -7.88 -4.70
CA MET A 139 2.94 -6.87 -5.62
C MET A 139 3.70 -6.90 -6.96
N ALA A 140 5.03 -6.98 -6.92
CA ALA A 140 5.86 -7.07 -8.11
C ALA A 140 5.54 -8.33 -8.92
N LEU A 141 5.29 -9.47 -8.28
CA LEU A 141 4.87 -10.69 -8.95
C LEU A 141 3.51 -10.53 -9.66
N GLY A 142 2.54 -9.85 -9.02
CA GLY A 142 1.26 -9.54 -9.66
C GLY A 142 1.43 -8.68 -10.92
N MET A 143 2.27 -7.65 -10.84
CA MET A 143 2.58 -6.80 -11.99
C MET A 143 3.31 -7.56 -13.10
N LEU A 144 4.24 -8.44 -12.73
CA LEU A 144 4.98 -9.26 -13.69
C LEU A 144 4.06 -10.28 -14.38
N ALA A 145 3.13 -10.91 -13.65
CA ALA A 145 2.18 -11.86 -14.21
C ALA A 145 1.36 -11.24 -15.34
N VAL A 146 0.77 -10.06 -15.13
CA VAL A 146 -0.02 -9.37 -16.16
C VAL A 146 0.85 -8.75 -17.27
N ALA A 147 2.14 -8.51 -17.01
CA ALA A 147 3.08 -8.09 -18.04
C ALA A 147 3.51 -9.23 -18.97
N LEU A 148 3.57 -10.47 -18.47
CA LEU A 148 3.99 -11.64 -19.25
C LEU A 148 2.82 -12.34 -19.93
N TRP A 149 1.66 -12.40 -19.26
CA TRP A 149 0.47 -13.07 -19.76
C TRP A 149 -0.64 -12.06 -20.01
N HIS A 150 -1.05 -11.96 -21.27
CA HIS A 150 -2.11 -11.07 -21.70
C HIS A 150 -3.46 -11.79 -21.73
N ASP A 151 -3.86 -12.33 -20.57
CA ASP A 151 -5.13 -13.04 -20.38
C ASP A 151 -5.90 -12.53 -19.14
N ILE A 152 -7.18 -12.89 -19.04
CA ILE A 152 -8.04 -12.45 -17.94
C ILE A 152 -7.63 -13.05 -16.58
N ALA A 153 -7.02 -14.23 -16.57
CA ALA A 153 -6.58 -14.89 -15.34
C ALA A 153 -5.39 -14.12 -14.73
N ALA A 154 -4.44 -13.68 -15.56
CA ALA A 154 -3.32 -12.84 -15.17
C ALA A 154 -3.79 -11.50 -14.59
N ILE A 155 -4.83 -10.91 -15.17
CA ILE A 155 -5.48 -9.69 -14.66
C ILE A 155 -6.11 -9.95 -13.28
N ILE A 156 -6.84 -11.06 -13.11
CA ILE A 156 -7.45 -11.42 -11.82
C ILE A 156 -6.36 -11.64 -10.76
N VAL A 157 -5.32 -12.41 -11.08
CA VAL A 157 -4.18 -12.64 -10.19
C VAL A 157 -3.51 -11.33 -9.82
N ALA A 158 -3.25 -10.45 -10.79
CA ALA A 158 -2.68 -9.14 -10.55
C ALA A 158 -3.59 -8.26 -9.67
N ALA A 159 -4.90 -8.24 -9.92
CA ALA A 159 -5.86 -7.51 -9.09
C ALA A 159 -5.84 -7.98 -7.63
N LEU A 160 -5.81 -9.30 -7.40
CA LEU A 160 -5.75 -9.89 -6.07
C LEU A 160 -4.42 -9.60 -5.38
N LEU A 161 -3.29 -9.79 -6.06
CA LEU A 161 -1.96 -9.59 -5.48
C LEU A 161 -1.68 -8.10 -5.22
N VAL A 162 -1.93 -7.22 -6.18
CA VAL A 162 -1.70 -5.78 -6.03
C VAL A 162 -2.68 -5.20 -5.00
N GLY A 163 -3.97 -5.54 -5.08
CA GLY A 163 -4.98 -5.07 -4.11
C GLY A 163 -4.72 -5.57 -2.70
N GLY A 164 -4.44 -6.87 -2.56
CA GLY A 164 -4.12 -7.48 -1.28
C GLY A 164 -2.86 -6.91 -0.63
N THR A 165 -1.82 -6.61 -1.41
CA THR A 165 -0.55 -6.13 -0.85
C THR A 165 -0.53 -4.63 -0.58
N PHE A 166 -1.32 -3.82 -1.30
CA PHE A 166 -1.36 -2.36 -1.15
C PHE A 166 -1.59 -1.91 0.30
N MET A 167 -2.64 -2.45 0.96
CA MET A 167 -2.94 -2.09 2.35
C MET A 167 -1.89 -2.61 3.33
N VAL A 168 -1.33 -3.79 3.06
CA VAL A 168 -0.28 -4.37 3.90
C VAL A 168 0.98 -3.49 3.87
N ILE A 169 1.40 -3.05 2.68
CA ILE A 169 2.57 -2.18 2.49
C ILE A 169 2.35 -0.82 3.14
N THR A 170 1.17 -0.21 2.96
CA THR A 170 0.89 1.11 3.54
C THR A 170 0.92 1.07 5.06
N GLN A 171 0.27 0.08 5.69
CA GLN A 171 0.28 -0.08 7.13
C GLN A 171 1.67 -0.41 7.67
N SER A 172 2.33 -1.42 7.13
CA SER A 172 3.65 -1.85 7.62
C SER A 172 4.72 -0.79 7.42
N GLY A 173 4.77 -0.11 6.27
CA GLY A 173 5.72 0.97 6.02
C GLY A 173 5.53 2.16 6.96
N MET A 174 4.27 2.53 7.23
CA MET A 174 3.95 3.59 8.19
C MET A 174 4.36 3.21 9.62
N LEU A 175 4.11 1.98 10.05
CA LEU A 175 4.51 1.48 11.37
C LEU A 175 6.04 1.48 11.53
N VAL A 176 6.78 1.01 10.53
CA VAL A 176 8.26 1.04 10.55
C VAL A 176 8.78 2.46 10.69
N ALA A 177 8.22 3.42 9.93
CA ALA A 177 8.64 4.82 9.99
C ALA A 177 8.30 5.47 11.34
N GLN A 178 7.10 5.23 11.88
CA GLN A 178 6.69 5.76 13.18
C GLN A 178 7.53 5.19 14.32
N ARG A 179 7.81 3.88 14.30
CA ARG A 179 8.67 3.23 15.30
C ARG A 179 10.10 3.78 15.26
N LEU A 180 10.66 3.97 14.06
CA LEU A 180 11.99 4.57 13.92
C LEU A 180 12.01 6.02 14.42
N ALA A 181 10.96 6.79 14.14
CA ALA A 181 10.88 8.21 14.46
C ALA A 181 10.60 8.54 15.94
N GLY A 182 10.02 7.61 16.71
CA GLY A 182 9.69 7.83 18.11
C GLY A 182 8.85 9.10 18.31
N ASN A 183 9.40 10.08 19.04
CA ASN A 183 8.73 11.36 19.30
C ASN A 183 8.47 12.20 18.02
N ALA A 184 9.20 11.94 16.93
CA ALA A 184 9.00 12.59 15.63
C ALA A 184 8.03 11.83 14.70
N ALA A 185 7.27 10.84 15.21
CA ALA A 185 6.36 10.02 14.42
C ALA A 185 5.35 10.80 13.54
N PRO A 186 4.72 11.92 13.99
CA PRO A 186 3.85 12.70 13.12
C PRO A 186 4.57 13.30 11.90
N ARG A 187 5.81 13.78 12.09
CA ARG A 187 6.64 14.29 10.99
C ARG A 187 7.04 13.19 10.02
N ALA A 188 7.41 12.02 10.55
CA ALA A 188 7.73 10.87 9.70
C ALA A 188 6.52 10.43 8.86
N ALA A 189 5.33 10.39 9.46
CA ALA A 189 4.10 10.08 8.74
C ALA A 189 3.82 11.09 7.61
N ALA A 190 4.03 12.39 7.85
CA ALA A 190 3.91 13.42 6.82
C ALA A 190 4.90 13.20 5.67
N VAL A 191 6.19 12.99 5.97
CA VAL A 191 7.22 12.74 4.94
C VAL A 191 6.92 11.48 4.12
N MET A 192 6.51 10.39 4.77
CA MET A 192 6.13 9.14 4.10
C MET A 192 4.93 9.37 3.17
N THR A 193 3.90 10.08 3.65
CA THR A 193 2.69 10.38 2.87
C THR A 193 3.01 11.28 1.66
N SER A 194 3.82 12.32 1.86
CA SER A 194 4.29 13.17 0.77
C SER A 194 5.10 12.40 -0.26
N ALA A 195 5.97 11.49 0.17
CA ALA A 195 6.75 10.65 -0.75
C ALA A 195 5.85 9.69 -1.55
N PHE A 196 4.85 9.09 -0.91
CA PHE A 196 3.84 8.27 -1.59
C PHE A 196 3.10 9.08 -2.66
N ALA A 197 2.60 10.27 -2.31
CA ALA A 197 1.90 11.16 -3.24
C ALA A 197 2.80 11.59 -4.41
N ALA A 198 4.06 11.93 -4.14
CA ALA A 198 5.04 12.23 -5.18
C ALA A 198 5.24 11.04 -6.13
N GLY A 199 5.33 9.82 -5.59
CA GLY A 199 5.39 8.58 -6.37
C GLY A 199 4.17 8.40 -7.28
N GLN A 200 2.96 8.66 -6.76
CA GLN A 200 1.70 8.56 -7.52
C GLN A 200 1.63 9.55 -8.70
N ILE A 201 2.31 10.69 -8.60
CA ILE A 201 2.43 11.68 -9.69
C ILE A 201 3.53 11.28 -10.67
N VAL A 202 4.70 10.89 -10.16
CA VAL A 202 5.86 10.54 -11.00
C VAL A 202 5.62 9.27 -11.80
N GLY A 203 4.92 8.28 -11.24
CA GLY A 203 4.65 7.00 -11.89
C GLY A 203 4.00 7.13 -13.28
N PRO A 204 2.83 7.78 -13.42
CA PRO A 204 2.16 7.97 -14.70
C PRO A 204 2.94 8.86 -15.66
N LEU A 205 3.70 9.83 -15.16
CA LEU A 205 4.58 10.66 -15.99
C LEU A 205 5.70 9.83 -16.63
N LEU A 206 6.32 8.93 -15.85
CA LEU A 206 7.35 8.01 -16.37
C LEU A 206 6.74 7.00 -17.36
N ALA A 207 5.56 6.46 -17.05
CA ALA A 207 4.84 5.55 -17.95
C ALA A 207 4.52 6.25 -19.29
N SER A 208 4.03 7.49 -19.22
CA SER A 208 3.71 8.30 -20.41
C SER A 208 4.96 8.65 -21.21
N ALA A 209 6.06 9.00 -20.55
CA ALA A 209 7.33 9.27 -21.21
C ALA A 209 7.89 8.03 -21.90
N ALA A 210 7.83 6.87 -21.24
CA ALA A 210 8.25 5.59 -21.82
C ALA A 210 7.41 5.24 -23.06
N ALA A 211 6.09 5.46 -23.01
CA ALA A 211 5.21 5.25 -24.16
C ALA A 211 5.58 6.14 -25.35
N ARG A 212 6.00 7.38 -25.12
CA ARG A 212 6.52 8.27 -26.19
C ARG A 212 7.80 7.76 -26.84
N TRP A 213 8.55 6.91 -26.16
CA TRP A 213 9.77 6.25 -26.67
C TRP A 213 9.49 4.85 -27.24
N GLY A 214 8.21 4.49 -27.39
CA GLY A 214 7.79 3.21 -27.98
C GLY A 214 7.65 2.06 -26.97
N ALA A 215 7.73 2.32 -25.66
CA ALA A 215 7.49 1.28 -24.67
C ALA A 215 6.02 0.88 -24.63
N THR A 216 5.76 -0.42 -24.63
CA THR A 216 4.41 -0.98 -24.47
C THR A 216 4.01 -1.00 -22.99
N LEU A 217 2.70 -1.03 -22.72
CA LEU A 217 2.18 -1.12 -21.36
C LEU A 217 2.73 -2.33 -20.57
N PRO A 218 2.82 -3.56 -21.16
CA PRO A 218 3.50 -4.68 -20.51
C PRO A 218 4.96 -4.39 -20.12
N GLN A 219 5.72 -3.68 -20.97
CA GLN A 219 7.10 -3.29 -20.65
C GLN A 219 7.17 -2.31 -19.48
N VAL A 220 6.24 -1.35 -19.42
CA VAL A 220 6.13 -0.41 -18.29
C VAL A 220 5.76 -1.14 -16.99
N LEU A 221 4.84 -2.10 -17.05
CA LEU A 221 4.46 -2.94 -15.90
C LEU A 221 5.64 -3.81 -15.43
N ALA A 222 6.37 -4.43 -16.36
CA ALA A 222 7.56 -5.22 -16.04
C ALA A 222 8.67 -4.36 -15.42
N ALA A 223 8.90 -3.15 -15.93
CA ALA A 223 9.87 -2.20 -15.36
C ALA A 223 9.45 -1.75 -13.95
N GLY A 224 8.15 -1.47 -13.74
CA GLY A 224 7.60 -1.18 -12.41
C GLY A 224 7.75 -2.35 -11.44
N ALA A 225 7.51 -3.58 -11.89
CA ALA A 225 7.72 -4.79 -11.12
C ALA A 225 9.19 -4.96 -10.71
N ALA A 226 10.12 -4.77 -11.65
CA ALA A 226 11.56 -4.82 -11.38
C ALA A 226 11.99 -3.75 -10.36
N LEU A 227 11.46 -2.53 -10.49
CA LEU A 227 11.72 -1.44 -9.55
C LEU A 227 11.20 -1.76 -8.13
N LEU A 228 9.99 -2.33 -8.01
CA LEU A 228 9.43 -2.77 -6.74
C LEU A 228 10.25 -3.92 -6.11
N ALA A 229 10.66 -4.91 -6.92
CA ALA A 229 11.49 -6.01 -6.46
C ALA A 229 12.87 -5.53 -5.96
N LEU A 230 13.50 -4.62 -6.70
CA LEU A 230 14.75 -3.98 -6.29
C LEU A 230 14.58 -3.19 -5.00
N SER A 231 13.47 -2.45 -4.88
CA SER A 231 13.12 -1.70 -3.68
C SER A 231 12.95 -2.63 -2.46
N ALA A 232 12.23 -3.75 -2.62
CA ALA A 232 12.05 -4.76 -1.57
C ALA A 232 13.37 -5.42 -1.14
N TRP A 233 14.26 -5.69 -2.09
CA TRP A 233 15.59 -6.23 -1.80
C TRP A 233 16.47 -5.21 -1.04
N ARG A 234 16.52 -3.96 -1.51
CA ARG A 234 17.28 -2.87 -0.86
C ARG A 234 16.74 -2.52 0.53
N LEU A 235 15.42 -2.56 0.71
CA LEU A 235 14.78 -2.36 2.00
C LEU A 235 15.29 -3.38 3.02
N GLY A 236 15.56 -4.62 2.59
CA GLY A 236 16.18 -5.66 3.42
C GLY A 236 17.49 -5.25 4.06
N LYS A 237 18.32 -4.52 3.31
CA LYS A 237 19.66 -4.09 3.72
C LYS A 237 19.67 -2.87 4.65
N ILE A 238 18.52 -2.25 4.94
CA ILE A 238 18.45 -1.12 5.87
C ILE A 238 18.48 -1.64 7.31
N SER A 239 19.62 -1.65 7.99
CA SER A 239 19.64 -1.91 9.43
C SER A 239 18.88 -0.80 10.16
N THR A 240 17.74 -1.12 10.74
CA THR A 240 16.95 -0.22 11.60
C THR A 240 17.40 -0.30 13.07
N THR A 241 18.41 -1.11 13.37
CA THR A 241 19.06 -1.17 14.68
C THR A 241 19.84 0.11 14.89
N GLY A 242 19.38 0.95 15.82
CA GLY A 242 20.14 2.11 16.27
C GLY A 242 21.50 1.67 16.78
N GLY A 243 22.55 1.96 16.01
CA GLY A 243 23.92 1.90 16.49
C GLY A 243 24.13 3.00 17.52
N ASN A 244 23.74 2.74 18.77
CA ASN A 244 24.23 3.45 19.95
C ASN A 244 23.82 2.74 21.27
N ALA A 245 24.09 1.44 21.38
CA ALA A 245 24.25 0.81 22.69
C ALA A 245 25.75 0.69 22.95
N GLY A 246 26.26 1.56 23.82
CA GLY A 246 27.67 1.82 24.04
C GLY A 246 28.47 0.57 24.40
N HIS A 247 29.53 0.34 23.63
CA HIS A 247 30.66 -0.52 23.99
C HIS A 247 31.59 0.14 25.04
N ASN A 248 31.12 1.19 25.73
CA ASN A 248 31.85 1.93 26.76
C ASN A 248 31.10 1.85 28.10
N ALA A 249 31.23 0.72 28.82
CA ALA A 249 30.98 0.64 30.26
C ALA A 249 31.66 -0.56 30.95
N ILE A 250 32.76 -1.09 30.40
CA ILE A 250 33.69 -1.95 31.18
C ILE A 250 34.93 -1.12 31.49
N GLY A 251 34.70 -0.07 32.29
CA GLY A 251 35.75 0.66 32.98
C GLY A 251 35.81 0.17 34.42
N SER A 252 36.97 -0.39 34.79
CA SER A 252 37.55 -0.41 36.14
C SER A 252 36.61 -0.67 37.33
N ARG A 253 36.58 -1.93 37.79
CA ARG A 253 36.45 -2.20 39.23
C ARG A 253 37.79 -2.77 39.74
N GLU A 254 38.68 -1.87 40.16
CA GLU A 254 39.63 -2.22 41.23
C GLU A 254 38.85 -2.23 42.55
N PRO A 255 38.95 -3.28 43.37
CA PRO A 255 38.55 -3.22 44.76
C PRO A 255 39.71 -2.63 45.58
N SER A 256 39.48 -1.47 46.17
CA SER A 256 40.17 -1.03 47.38
C SER A 256 39.79 -1.96 48.53
N HIS A 257 40.76 -2.69 49.09
CA HIS A 257 41.06 -2.89 50.51
C HIS A 257 42.09 -4.01 50.69
#